data_AF-A0A653UC71-F1
#
_entry.id   AF-A0A653UC71-F1
#
_cell.length_a   1.000
_cell.length_b   1.000
_cell.length_c   1.000
_cell.angle_alpha   90.00
_cell.angle_beta   90.00
_cell.angle_gamma   90.00
#
_symmetry.space_group_name_H-M   'P 1'
#
loop_
_entity.id
_entity.type
_entity.pdbx_description
1 polymer ?
#
loop_
_entity_poly.entity_id
_entity_poly.type
_entity_poly.pdbx_seq_one_letter_code
_entity_poly.pdbx_strand_id
1 'polypeptide(L)' 'MQLQRTTIHIAGQDYTIVSEEPADHVREVGFLVDSKIREIREQSPHLDARQAAVLAAIQIASDHVKTKRNMGE' A
#
# COMPACT_ATOMS: atom_id res chain seq x y z
N MET A 1 -7.43 -3.37 23.13
CA MET A 1 -7.07 -3.35 21.70
C MET A 1 -7.76 -4.53 21.02
N GLN A 2 -8.65 -4.29 20.05
CA GLN A 2 -9.28 -5.37 19.28
C GLN A 2 -8.59 -5.46 17.92
N LEU A 3 -8.02 -6.62 17.61
CA LEU A 3 -7.46 -6.92 16.30
C LEU A 3 -8.61 -7.24 15.34
N GLN A 4 -8.77 -6.42 14.30
CA GLN A 4 -9.74 -6.61 13.23
C GLN A 4 -9.06 -7.29 12.05
N ARG A 5 -9.75 -8.29 11.47
CA ARG A 5 -9.29 -8.99 10.28
C ARG A 5 -10.01 -8.41 9.08
N THR A 6 -9.27 -7.81 8.17
CA THR A 6 -9.81 -7.18 6.96
C THR A 6 -9.19 -7.83 5.73
N THR A 7 -10.03 -8.35 4.85
CA THR A 7 -9.59 -8.84 3.54
C THR A 7 -9.57 -7.70 2.55
N ILE A 8 -8.44 -7.51 1.90
CA ILE A 8 -8.21 -6.48 0.88
C ILE A 8 -7.67 -7.14 -0.39
N HIS A 9 -7.96 -6.54 -1.54
CA HIS A 9 -7.50 -7.03 -2.83
C HIS A 9 -6.42 -6.08 -3.36
N ILE A 10 -5.21 -6.59 -3.59
CA ILE A 10 -4.06 -5.82 -4.07
C ILE A 10 -3.42 -6.55 -5.25
N ALA A 11 -3.27 -5.87 -6.38
CA ALA A 11 -2.54 -6.34 -7.55
C ALA A 11 -3.00 -7.72 -8.08
N GLY A 12 -4.29 -8.04 -7.94
CA GLY A 12 -4.86 -9.32 -8.37
C GLY A 12 -4.75 -10.44 -7.34
N GLN A 13 -4.30 -10.15 -6.11
CA GLN A 13 -4.25 -11.10 -4.99
C GLN A 13 -5.05 -10.59 -3.79
N ASP A 14 -5.76 -11.51 -3.13
CA ASP A 14 -6.43 -11.25 -1.86
C ASP A 14 -5.45 -11.43 -0.68
N TYR A 15 -5.39 -10.41 0.18
CA TYR A 15 -4.60 -10.40 1.39
C TYR A 15 -5.51 -10.20 2.60
N THR A 16 -5.34 -11.03 3.62
CA THR A 16 -6.02 -10.85 4.91
C THR A 16 -5.07 -10.16 5.87
N ILE A 17 -5.37 -8.90 6.19
CA ILE A 17 -4.59 -8.09 7.12
C ILE A 17 -5.25 -8.13 8.50
N VAL A 18 -4.42 -8.29 9.53
CA VAL A 18 -4.83 -8.21 10.93
C VAL A 18 -4.22 -6.94 11.51
N SER A 19 -5.06 -5.95 11.82
CA SER A 19 -4.63 -4.67 12.38
C SER A 19 -5.50 -4.27 13.57
N GLU A 20 -4.96 -3.41 14.42
CA GLU A 20 -5.72 -2.76 15.51
C GLU A 20 -6.54 -1.57 15.01
N GLU A 21 -6.24 -1.11 13.80
CA GLU A 21 -6.96 -0.06 13.05
C GLU A 21 -8.33 -0.55 12.55
N PRO A 22 -9.29 0.37 12.33
CA PRO A 22 -10.61 0.03 11.80
C PRO A 22 -10.52 -0.53 10.37
N ALA A 23 -11.48 -1.39 10.01
CA ALA A 23 -11.51 -2.04 8.70
C ALA A 23 -11.55 -1.05 7.53
N ASP A 24 -12.20 0.11 7.71
CA ASP A 24 -12.20 1.20 6.73
C ASP A 24 -10.78 1.74 6.47
N HIS A 25 -9.99 1.97 7.52
CA HIS A 25 -8.61 2.44 7.35
C HIS A 25 -7.75 1.40 6.62
N VAL A 26 -7.88 0.13 6.98
CA VAL A 26 -7.14 -0.95 6.30
C VAL A 26 -7.54 -1.08 4.82
N ARG A 27 -8.83 -0.90 4.51
CA ARG A 27 -9.33 -0.87 3.13
C ARG A 27 -8.79 0.32 2.35
N GLU A 28 -8.77 1.50 2.96
CA GLU A 28 -8.23 2.71 2.34
C GLU A 28 -6.74 2.56 2.02
N VAL A 29 -5.96 2.03 2.97
CA VAL A 29 -4.53 1.71 2.75
C VAL A 29 -4.37 0.68 1.63
N GLY A 30 -5.20 -0.37 1.61
CA GLY A 30 -5.19 -1.37 0.55
C GLY A 30 -5.45 -0.77 -0.83
N PHE A 31 -6.45 0.10 -0.94
CA PHE A 31 -6.81 0.78 -2.18
C PHE A 31 -5.71 1.74 -2.66
N LEU A 32 -5.05 2.45 -1.73
CA LEU A 32 -3.92 3.33 -2.03
C LEU A 32 -2.75 2.52 -2.62
N VAL A 33 -2.42 1.39 -2.01
CA VAL A 33 -1.35 0.49 -2.50
C VAL A 33 -1.72 -0.05 -3.88
N ASP A 34 -2.93 -0.58 -4.07
CA ASP A 34 -3.37 -1.12 -5.36
C ASP A 34 -3.31 -0.09 -6.48
N SER A 35 -3.80 1.13 -6.22
CA SER A 35 -3.74 2.25 -7.17
C SER A 35 -2.31 2.59 -7.57
N LYS A 36 -1.38 2.66 -6.60
CA LYS A 36 0.04 2.97 -6.85
C LYS A 36 0.71 1.88 -7.68
N ILE A 37 0.40 0.60 -7.41
CA ILE A 37 0.92 -0.53 -8.18
C ILE A 37 0.42 -0.47 -9.61
N ARG A 38 -0.87 -0.19 -9.81
CA ARG A 38 -1.47 -0.07 -11.13
C ARG A 38 -0.82 1.06 -11.93
N GLU A 39 -0.64 2.22 -11.31
CA GLU A 39 0.02 3.37 -11.94
C GLU A 39 1.46 3.04 -12.39
N ILE A 40 2.24 2.35 -11.55
CA ILE A 40 3.60 1.91 -11.89
C ILE A 40 3.58 0.90 -13.04
N ARG A 41 2.63 -0.03 -13.05
CA ARG A 41 2.47 -0.99 -14.15
C ARG A 41 2.07 -0.33 -15.46
N GLU A 42 1.26 0.73 -15.41
CA GLU A 42 0.88 1.53 -16.58
C GLU A 42 2.08 2.32 -17.12
N GLN A 43 2.91 2.90 -16.24
CA GLN A 43 4.11 3.64 -16.62
C GLN A 43 5.27 2.73 -17.05
N SER A 44 5.31 1.49 -16.56
CA SER A 44 6.40 0.55 -16.79
C SER A 44 5.86 -0.86 -17.00
N PRO A 45 5.32 -1.14 -18.20
CA PRO A 45 4.73 -2.44 -18.54
C PRO A 45 5.74 -3.60 -18.58
N HIS A 46 7.04 -3.28 -18.55
CA HIS A 46 8.13 -4.27 -18.51
C HIS A 46 8.39 -4.85 -17.12
N LEU A 47 7.81 -4.24 -16.07
CA LEU A 47 7.99 -4.68 -14.69
C LEU A 47 6.98 -5.78 -14.35
N ASP A 48 7.48 -6.84 -13.72
CA ASP A 48 6.61 -7.86 -13.14
C ASP A 48 5.75 -7.27 -12.01
N ALA A 49 4.56 -7.83 -11.79
CA ALA A 49 3.64 -7.35 -10.76
C ALA A 49 4.29 -7.26 -9.36
N ARG A 50 5.22 -8.17 -9.06
CA ARG A 50 6.03 -8.15 -7.82
C ARG A 50 6.98 -6.96 -7.76
N GLN A 51 7.65 -6.63 -8.86
CA GLN A 51 8.57 -5.49 -8.91
C GLN A 51 7.80 -4.17 -8.78
N ALA A 52 6.65 -4.06 -9.45
CA ALA A 52 5.75 -2.91 -9.30
C ALA A 52 5.22 -2.77 -7.86
N ALA A 53 4.87 -3.89 -7.20
CA ALA A 53 4.47 -3.90 -5.79
C ALA A 53 5.57 -3.39 -4.85
N VAL A 54 6.81 -3.84 -5.05
CA VAL A 54 7.96 -3.38 -4.26
C VAL A 54 8.24 -1.89 -4.50
N LEU A 55 8.20 -1.42 -5.75
CA LEU A 55 8.36 0.00 -6.08
C LEU A 55 7.26 0.86 -5.44
N ALA A 56 6.00 0.42 -5.52
CA ALA A 56 4.88 1.11 -4.87
C ALA A 56 5.11 1.24 -3.36
N ALA A 57 5.49 0.14 -2.69
CA ALA A 57 5.77 0.12 -1.27
C ALA A 57 6.93 1.07 -0.91
N ILE A 58 8.01 1.07 -1.69
CA ILE A 58 9.16 1.98 -1.49
C ILE A 58 8.72 3.44 -1.66
N GLN A 59 7.91 3.74 -2.66
CA GLN A 59 7.47 5.10 -2.97
C GLN A 59 6.55 5.65 -1.86
N ILE A 60 5.60 4.84 -1.39
CA ILE A 60 4.74 5.16 -0.23
C ILE A 60 5.57 5.34 1.04
N ALA A 61 6.52 4.43 1.33
CA ALA A 61 7.40 4.54 2.48
C ALA A 61 8.30 5.79 2.40
N SER A 62 8.81 6.12 1.21
CA SER A 62 9.61 7.33 0.97
C SER A 62 8.80 8.59 1.23
N ASP A 63 7.55 8.65 0.77
CA ASP A 63 6.64 9.78 1.02
C ASP A 63 6.31 9.93 2.51
N HIS A 64 6.12 8.81 3.23
CA HIS A 64 5.94 8.83 4.67
C HIS A 64 7.20 9.33 5.41
N VAL A 65 8.39 8.88 5.02
CA VAL A 65 9.66 9.35 5.60
C VAL A 65 9.92 10.82 5.29
N LYS A 66 9.64 11.27 4.06
CA LYS A 66 9.74 12.70 3.69
C LYS A 66 8.76 13.55 4.48
N THR A 67 7.51 13.12 4.62
CA THR A 67 6.49 13.82 5.42
C THR A 67 6.93 13.93 6.88
N LYS A 68 7.42 12.83 7.48
CA LYS A 68 7.97 12.86 8.84
C LYS A 68 9.18 13.79 8.98
N ARG A 69 10.09 13.79 8.00
CA ARG A 69 11.26 14.68 8.01
C ARG A 69 10.87 16.15 7.84
N ASN A 70 9.87 16.45 7.03
CA ASN A 70 9.38 17.80 6.76
C ASN A 70 8.50 18.34 7.89
N MET A 71 7.92 17.47 8.72
CA MET A 71 7.16 17.83 9.92
C MET A 71 8.03 18.13 11.13
N GLY A 72 9.36 18.09 11.01
CA GLY A 72 10.30 18.72 11.95
C GLY A 72 10.00 18.46 13.42
N GLU A 73 10.50 17.33 13.93
CA GLU A 73 11.21 17.36 15.21
C GLU A 73 12.50 18.20 15.08
#